data_AF-A0A1V5LQB2-F1
#
_entry.id   AF-A0A1V5LQB2-F1
#
_cell.length_a   1.000
_cell.length_b   1.000
_cell.length_c   1.000
_cell.angle_alpha   90.00
_cell.angle_beta   90.00
_cell.angle_gamma   90.00
#
_symmetry.space_group_name_H-M   'P 1'
#
loop_
_entity.id
_entity.type
_entity.pdbx_description
1 polymer ?
#
loop_
_entity_poly.entity_id
_entity_poly.type
_entity_poly.pdbx_seq_one_letter_code
_entity_poly.pdbx_strand_id
1 'polypeptide(L)' 'MTRTLEEALKAVLADDNKVSTYEARAIRELIMADGVVSEDEKALLEKALANNQFEERAFDLLSALLLRAHMKE' A
#
# COMPACT_ATOMS: atom_id res chain seq x y z
N MET A 1 5.42 -18.39 3.80
CA MET A 1 4.20 -17.64 4.14
C MET A 1 4.30 -16.30 3.45
N THR A 2 3.78 -16.21 2.24
CA THR A 2 3.74 -15.00 1.43
C THR A 2 2.69 -14.09 2.05
N ARG A 3 3.10 -13.10 2.83
CA ARG A 3 2.20 -12.03 3.28
C ARG A 3 1.78 -11.28 2.02
N THR A 4 0.50 -11.38 1.65
CA THR A 4 -0.05 -10.65 0.49
C THR A 4 -0.10 -9.15 0.80
N LEU A 5 -0.23 -8.32 -0.23
CA LEU A 5 -0.33 -6.88 -0.02
C LEU A 5 -1.53 -6.52 0.85
N GLU A 6 -2.64 -7.24 0.67
CA GLU A 6 -3.85 -7.09 1.48
C GLU A 6 -3.57 -7.31 2.97
N GLU A 7 -2.85 -8.37 3.35
CA GLU A 7 -2.53 -8.63 4.76
C GLU A 7 -1.60 -7.57 5.33
N ALA A 8 -0.63 -7.09 4.55
CA ALA A 8 0.27 -6.02 4.97
C ALA A 8 -0.49 -4.70 5.16
N LEU A 9 -1.38 -4.34 4.23
CA LEU A 9 -2.24 -3.17 4.34
C LEU A 9 -3.17 -3.31 5.54
N LYS A 10 -3.84 -4.45 5.72
CA LYS A 10 -4.71 -4.68 6.88
C LYS A 10 -3.95 -4.59 8.20
N ALA A 11 -2.75 -5.13 8.28
CA ALA A 11 -1.93 -5.06 9.50
C ALA A 11 -1.54 -3.62 9.84
N VAL A 12 -1.09 -2.86 8.84
CA VAL A 12 -0.70 -1.44 8.99
C VAL A 12 -1.92 -0.57 9.33
N LEU A 13 -3.07 -0.87 8.71
CA LEU A 13 -4.33 -0.16 8.96
C LEU A 13 -4.93 -0.48 10.33
N ALA A 14 -4.68 -1.68 10.87
CA ALA A 14 -5.24 -2.12 12.15
C ALA A 14 -4.48 -1.56 13.36
N ASP A 15 -3.22 -1.13 13.19
CA ASP A 15 -2.34 -0.82 14.33
C ASP A 15 -2.62 0.59 14.90
N ASP A 16 -2.59 1.64 14.07
CA ASP A 16 -2.64 3.03 14.61
C ASP A 16 -3.38 4.05 13.72
N ASN A 17 -4.14 3.60 12.70
CA ASN A 17 -4.74 4.45 11.65
C ASN A 17 -3.74 5.43 10.98
N LYS A 18 -2.44 5.17 11.16
CA LYS A 18 -1.35 6.00 10.68
C LYS A 18 -0.38 5.12 9.92
N VAL A 19 -0.10 5.50 8.67
CA VAL A 19 0.87 4.80 7.84
C VAL A 19 2.18 5.56 7.88
N SER A 20 3.17 4.95 8.52
CA SER A 20 4.52 5.49 8.64
C SER A 20 5.33 5.21 7.37
N THR A 21 6.38 6.01 7.16
CA THR A 21 7.30 5.82 6.02
C THR A 21 7.90 4.40 5.97
N TYR A 22 8.10 3.76 7.13
CA TYR A 22 8.62 2.39 7.23
C TYR A 22 7.62 1.35 6.70
N GLU A 23 6.35 1.48 7.05
CA GLU A 23 5.28 0.58 6.63
C GLU A 23 5.01 0.72 5.13
N ALA A 24 5.00 1.96 4.63
CA ALA A 24 4.91 2.23 3.20
C ALA A 24 6.07 1.61 2.41
N ARG A 25 7.28 1.57 2.98
CA ARG A 25 8.42 0.88 2.38
C ARG A 25 8.22 -0.64 2.34
N ALA A 26 7.71 -1.24 3.41
CA ALA A 26 7.41 -2.66 3.44
C ALA A 26 6.35 -3.03 2.39
N ILE A 27 5.26 -2.25 2.30
CA ILE A 27 4.22 -2.41 1.27
C ILE A 27 4.83 -2.25 -0.12
N ARG A 28 5.69 -1.25 -0.34
CA ARG A 28 6.42 -1.06 -1.60
C ARG A 28 7.23 -2.28 -2.01
N GLU A 29 7.99 -2.86 -1.09
CA GLU A 29 8.81 -4.04 -1.40
C GLU A 29 7.95 -5.25 -1.72
N LEU A 30 6.79 -5.41 -1.06
CA LEU A 30 5.82 -6.44 -1.39
C LEU A 30 5.23 -6.25 -2.80
N ILE A 31 4.80 -5.04 -3.16
CA ILE A 31 4.32 -4.75 -4.53
C ILE A 31 5.40 -5.00 -5.57
N MET A 32 6.65 -4.57 -5.29
CA MET A 32 7.75 -4.77 -6.22
C MET A 32 8.15 -6.25 -6.35
N ALA A 33 7.96 -7.06 -5.30
CA ALA A 33 8.19 -8.49 -5.32
C ALA A 33 7.09 -9.25 -6.06
N ASP A 34 5.83 -8.83 -5.91
CA ASP A 34 4.68 -9.42 -6.60
C ASP A 34 4.58 -8.95 -8.06
N GLY A 35 5.08 -7.73 -8.34
CA GLY A 35 5.17 -7.15 -9.68
C GLY A 35 3.83 -6.64 -10.23
N VAL A 36 2.74 -6.81 -9.49
CA VAL A 36 1.39 -6.40 -9.87
C VAL A 36 0.63 -5.96 -8.62
N VAL A 37 -0.32 -5.04 -8.79
CA VAL A 37 -1.30 -4.68 -7.77
C VAL A 37 -2.67 -5.01 -8.35
N SER A 38 -3.42 -5.83 -7.63
CA SER A 38 -4.78 -6.22 -8.02
C SER A 38 -5.76 -5.06 -7.82
N GLU A 39 -6.91 -5.08 -8.50
CA GLU A 39 -7.95 -4.05 -8.31
C GLU A 39 -8.42 -3.94 -6.86
N ASP A 40 -8.57 -5.07 -6.16
CA ASP A 40 -8.96 -5.09 -4.74
C ASP A 40 -7.91 -4.43 -3.84
N GLU A 41 -6.63 -4.68 -4.11
CA GLU A 41 -5.51 -4.10 -3.39
C GLU A 41 -5.38 -2.60 -3.63
N LYS A 42 -5.64 -2.16 -4.86
CA LYS A 42 -5.76 -0.75 -5.21
C LYS A 42 -6.92 -0.09 -4.46
N ALA A 43 -8.10 -0.70 -4.45
CA ALA A 43 -9.26 -0.15 -3.74
C ALA A 43 -8.99 -0.04 -2.22
N LEU A 44 -8.29 -1.02 -1.65
CA LEU A 44 -7.81 -0.97 -0.27
C LEU A 44 -6.83 0.18 -0.03
N LEU A 45 -5.86 0.38 -0.92
CA LEU A 45 -4.90 1.49 -0.85
C LEU A 45 -5.58 2.85 -1.01
N GLU A 46 -6.52 3.01 -1.94
CA GLU A 46 -7.29 4.25 -2.11
C GLU A 46 -8.17 4.54 -0.89
N LYS A 47 -8.84 3.51 -0.36
CA LYS A 47 -9.61 3.63 0.88
C LYS A 47 -8.72 3.94 2.07
N ALA A 48 -7.52 3.37 2.10
CA ALA A 48 -6.51 3.66 3.09
C ALA A 48 -6.15 5.14 3.00
N LEU A 49 -5.70 5.62 1.84
CA LEU A 49 -5.33 7.01 1.52
C LEU A 49 -6.44 8.02 1.87
N ALA A 50 -7.70 7.65 1.66
CA ALA A 50 -8.84 8.50 1.99
C ALA A 50 -9.18 8.57 3.48
N ASN A 51 -8.93 7.50 4.25
CA ASN A 51 -9.40 7.38 5.64
C ASN A 51 -8.29 7.45 6.71
N ASN A 52 -7.01 7.32 6.34
CA ASN A 52 -5.92 7.21 7.29
C ASN A 52 -4.97 8.40 7.22
N GLN A 53 -4.23 8.62 8.31
CA GLN A 53 -3.17 9.61 8.33
C GLN A 53 -1.90 9.01 7.75
N PHE A 54 -1.54 9.41 6.54
CA PHE A 54 -0.25 9.06 5.97
C PHE A 54 0.76 10.10 6.39
N GLU A 55 1.95 9.64 6.74
CA GLU A 55 3.10 10.53 6.63
C GLU A 55 3.26 10.97 5.18
N GLU A 56 3.64 12.23 4.96
CA GLU A 56 3.83 12.81 3.63
C GLU A 56 4.68 11.90 2.72
N ARG A 57 5.78 11.36 3.27
CA ARG A 57 6.66 10.42 2.54
C ARG A 57 6.03 9.06 2.29
N ALA A 58 5.19 8.57 3.20
CA ALA A 58 4.45 7.31 3.02
C ALA A 58 3.41 7.47 1.92
N PHE A 59 2.71 8.61 1.92
CA PHE A 59 1.73 8.98 0.90
C PHE A 59 2.38 9.06 -0.49
N ASP A 60 3.51 9.76 -0.62
CA ASP A 60 4.22 9.88 -1.90
C ASP A 60 4.71 8.51 -2.41
N LEU A 61 5.26 7.67 -1.53
CA LEU A 61 5.74 6.34 -1.89
C LEU A 61 4.61 5.46 -2.41
N LEU A 62 3.48 5.40 -1.70
CA LEU A 62 2.34 4.56 -2.04
C LEU A 62 1.56 5.10 -3.23
N SER A 63 1.40 6.42 -3.33
CA SER A 63 0.75 7.07 -4.48
C SER A 63 1.57 6.88 -5.76
N ALA A 64 2.90 7.00 -5.67
CA ALA A 64 3.77 6.70 -6.80
C ALA A 64 3.66 5.23 -7.23
N LEU A 65 3.47 4.30 -6.29
CA LEU A 65 3.24 2.88 -6.61
C LEU A 65 1.89 2.65 -7.27
N LEU A 66 0.81 3.25 -6.77
CA LEU A 66 -0.51 3.21 -7.39
C LEU A 66 -0.47 3.73 -8.84
N LEU A 67 0.24 4.82 -9.08
CA LEU A 67 0.45 5.40 -10.40
C LEU A 67 1.27 4.48 -11.31
N ARG A 68 2.21 3.71 -10.74
CA ARG A 68 3.13 2.84 -11.49
C ARG A 68 2.63 1.41 -11.68
N ALA A 69 1.75 0.94 -10.80
CA ALA A 69 1.10 -0.36 -10.86
C ALA A 69 -0.05 -0.38 -11.88
N HIS A 70 -0.39 0.77 -12.47
CA HIS A 70 -1.30 0.83 -13.60
C HIS A 70 -0.70 0.12 -14.82
N MET A 71 -1.42 -0.90 -15.28
CA MET A 71 -1.31 -1.63 -16.56
C MET A 71 -0.49 -2.93 -16.58
N LYS A 72 -1.10 -4.00 -16.08
CA LYS A 72 -1.46 -5.11 -16.98
C LYS A 72 -2.98 -5.18 -17.06
N GLU A 73 -3.49 -5.09 -18.28
CA GLU A 73 -4.91 -5.10 -18.67
C GLU A 73 -5.70 -6.30 -18.12
#